data_AF-A0A0Q8ZH76-F1
#
_entry.id   AF-A0A0Q8ZH76-F1
#
_cell.length_a   1.000
_cell.length_b   1.000
_cell.length_c   1.000
_cell.angle_alpha   90.00
_cell.angle_beta   90.00
_cell.angle_gamma   90.00
#
_symmetry.space_group_name_H-M   'P 1'
#
loop_
_entity.id
_entity.type
_entity.pdbx_description
1 polymer ?
#
loop_
_entity_poly.entity_id
_entity_poly.type
_entity_poly.pdbx_seq_one_letter_code
_entity_poly.pdbx_strand_id
1 'polypeptide(L)'
;MLTALPPPSGRGLHIPNSRIADQWDRADPITHTRMVLQAIEATEVVFARTVRLLKHWNGTHSKPMCSWNNKALCLGCLDEPMPLVNALRAFFTYAADEIDKGPTPDPAGVAGPIPLNMPRRDVHKRLSTAKEYIDLAIEHEKAGRPLSAQHALHQVLPELVLDADGTQEEAARLVRTILTGGTAASGLGLATRLNTPTRPRAWGD
;
A
#
# COMPACT_ATOMS: atom_id res chain seq x y z
N MET A 1 -20.32 -23.73 17.38
CA MET A 1 -19.67 -24.16 16.12
C MET A 1 -20.38 -23.44 14.99
N LEU A 2 -19.69 -22.60 14.22
CA LEU A 2 -20.27 -21.92 13.05
C LEU A 2 -20.02 -22.81 11.84
N THR A 3 -21.08 -23.38 11.25
CA THR A 3 -20.97 -24.32 10.12
C THR A 3 -21.34 -23.59 8.82
N ALA A 4 -20.43 -23.56 7.85
CA ALA A 4 -20.71 -23.07 6.50
C ALA A 4 -21.49 -24.13 5.70
N LEU A 5 -22.41 -23.68 4.84
CA LEU A 5 -23.27 -24.57 4.05
C LEU A 5 -22.99 -24.43 2.55
N PRO A 6 -23.01 -25.52 1.77
CA PRO A 6 -23.03 -25.42 0.32
C PRO A 6 -24.34 -24.78 -0.16
N PRO A 7 -24.33 -23.95 -1.22
CA PRO A 7 -25.54 -23.40 -1.80
C PRO A 7 -26.37 -24.51 -2.48
N PRO A 8 -27.72 -24.36 -2.56
CA PRO A 8 -28.58 -25.29 -3.30
C PRO A 8 -28.19 -25.44 -4.78
N SER A 9 -27.62 -24.40 -5.36
CA SER A 9 -27.06 -24.37 -6.72
C SER A 9 -26.01 -23.26 -6.86
N GLY A 10 -25.00 -23.47 -7.69
CA GLY A 10 -23.95 -22.49 -7.98
C GLY A 10 -22.67 -22.71 -7.16
N ARG A 11 -21.71 -21.78 -7.30
CA ARG A 11 -20.37 -21.87 -6.70
C ARG A 11 -20.30 -21.21 -5.31
N GLY A 12 -19.35 -21.66 -4.49
CA GLY A 12 -19.03 -21.08 -3.19
C GLY A 12 -19.78 -21.71 -2.03
N LEU A 13 -19.83 -20.99 -0.91
CA LEU A 13 -20.43 -21.37 0.36
C LEU A 13 -21.31 -20.23 0.87
N HIS A 14 -22.31 -20.59 1.67
CA HIS A 14 -23.03 -19.70 2.56
C HIS A 14 -22.37 -19.74 3.94
N ILE A 15 -21.93 -18.58 4.42
CA ILE A 15 -21.32 -18.38 5.73
C ILE A 15 -22.30 -17.57 6.59
N PRO A 16 -22.59 -17.96 7.83
CA PRO A 16 -23.48 -17.18 8.70
C PRO A 16 -22.92 -15.78 8.92
N ASN A 17 -23.75 -14.75 8.72
CA ASN A 17 -23.37 -13.38 9.00
C ASN A 17 -23.44 -13.16 10.52
N SER A 18 -22.32 -12.74 11.12
CA SER A 18 -22.23 -12.55 12.57
C SER A 18 -22.80 -11.22 13.07
N ARG A 19 -23.18 -10.32 12.17
CA ARG A 19 -23.66 -8.97 12.49
C ARG A 19 -25.15 -8.80 12.26
N ILE A 20 -25.72 -9.56 11.31
CA ILE A 20 -27.12 -9.46 10.92
C ILE A 20 -27.75 -10.83 11.14
N ALA A 21 -28.70 -10.89 12.07
CA ALA A 21 -29.43 -12.11 12.39
C ALA A 21 -30.10 -12.68 11.15
N ASP A 22 -30.09 -14.02 11.03
CA ASP A 22 -30.72 -14.77 9.95
C ASP A 22 -30.20 -14.46 8.54
N GLN A 23 -29.05 -13.79 8.42
CA GLN A 23 -28.39 -13.53 7.14
C GLN A 23 -27.21 -14.48 6.89
N TRP A 24 -27.02 -14.81 5.61
CA TRP A 24 -25.89 -15.61 5.13
C TRP A 24 -25.10 -14.83 4.08
N ASP A 25 -23.79 -14.73 4.28
CA ASP A 25 -22.86 -14.16 3.33
C ASP A 25 -22.39 -15.23 2.34
N ARG A 26 -22.08 -14.81 1.10
CA ARG A 26 -21.48 -15.69 0.09
C ARG A 26 -19.97 -15.59 0.15
N ALA A 27 -19.27 -16.71 -0.04
CA ALA A 27 -17.82 -16.74 -0.18
C ALA A 27 -17.36 -17.92 -1.06
N ASP A 28 -16.19 -17.85 -1.67
CA ASP A 28 -15.59 -18.98 -2.38
C ASP A 28 -14.11 -19.18 -1.98
N PRO A 29 -13.87 -19.71 -0.76
CA PRO A 29 -12.53 -19.84 -0.22
C PRO A 29 -11.64 -20.78 -1.04
N ILE A 30 -12.23 -21.75 -1.76
CA ILE A 30 -11.48 -22.67 -2.63
C ILE A 30 -10.94 -21.90 -3.83
N THR A 31 -11.79 -21.13 -4.53
CA THR A 31 -11.32 -20.29 -5.64
C THR A 31 -10.32 -19.24 -5.18
N HIS A 32 -10.56 -18.58 -4.04
CA HIS A 32 -9.62 -17.61 -3.47
C HIS A 32 -8.25 -18.22 -3.20
N THR A 33 -8.22 -19.43 -2.62
CA THR A 33 -6.97 -20.15 -2.34
C THR A 33 -6.26 -20.50 -3.64
N ARG A 34 -6.97 -21.02 -4.63
CA ARG A 34 -6.40 -21.34 -5.94
C ARG A 34 -5.79 -20.12 -6.63
N MET A 35 -6.51 -19.00 -6.66
CA MET A 35 -6.02 -17.75 -7.26
C MET A 35 -4.73 -17.26 -6.59
N VAL A 36 -4.69 -17.29 -5.25
CA VAL A 36 -3.49 -16.89 -4.50
C VAL A 36 -2.32 -17.83 -4.78
N LEU A 37 -2.52 -19.14 -4.81
CA LEU A 37 -1.45 -20.10 -5.12
C LEU A 37 -0.92 -19.91 -6.54
N GLN A 38 -1.80 -19.70 -7.52
CA GLN A 38 -1.42 -19.42 -8.90
C GLN A 38 -0.59 -18.14 -9.01
N ALA A 39 -0.99 -17.06 -8.34
CA ALA A 39 -0.23 -15.81 -8.35
C ALA A 39 1.12 -15.94 -7.63
N ILE A 40 1.21 -16.75 -6.57
CA ILE A 40 2.48 -17.04 -5.89
C ILE A 40 3.45 -17.77 -6.82
N GLU A 41 2.95 -18.75 -7.59
CA GLU A 41 3.74 -19.49 -8.56
C GLU A 41 4.18 -18.58 -9.72
N ALA A 42 3.24 -17.87 -10.35
CA ALA A 42 3.50 -16.99 -11.49
C ALA A 42 4.50 -15.86 -11.20
N THR A 43 4.55 -15.38 -9.95
CA THR A 43 5.43 -14.27 -9.54
C THR A 43 6.69 -14.73 -8.81
N GLU A 44 7.02 -16.02 -8.82
CA GLU A 44 8.16 -16.59 -8.08
C GLU A 44 8.19 -16.11 -6.61
N VAL A 45 7.08 -16.31 -5.90
CA VAL A 45 6.84 -15.91 -4.50
C VAL A 45 6.83 -14.40 -4.21
N VAL A 46 7.04 -13.52 -5.19
CA VAL A 46 6.99 -12.06 -5.03
C VAL A 46 5.61 -11.62 -4.54
N PHE A 47 4.53 -12.19 -5.05
CA PHE A 47 3.17 -11.96 -4.54
C PHE A 47 3.08 -12.19 -3.03
N ALA A 48 3.56 -13.34 -2.55
CA ALA A 48 3.48 -13.70 -1.13
C ALA A 48 4.31 -12.75 -0.25
N ARG A 49 5.50 -12.35 -0.72
CA ARG A 49 6.38 -11.40 -0.03
C ARG A 49 5.75 -10.01 0.03
N THR A 50 5.19 -9.53 -1.07
CA THR A 50 4.50 -8.24 -1.15
C THR A 50 3.30 -8.21 -0.21
N VAL A 51 2.43 -9.21 -0.23
CA VAL A 51 1.29 -9.31 0.70
C VAL A 51 1.73 -9.28 2.17
N ARG A 52 2.86 -9.90 2.53
CA ARG A 52 3.38 -9.83 3.90
C ARG A 52 3.81 -8.41 4.29
N LEU A 53 4.52 -7.71 3.41
CA LEU A 53 4.89 -6.30 3.64
C LEU A 53 3.65 -5.40 3.71
N LEU A 54 2.65 -5.61 2.86
CA LEU A 54 1.40 -4.86 2.89
C LEU A 54 0.58 -5.14 4.15
N LYS A 55 0.61 -6.36 4.68
CA LYS A 55 0.02 -6.65 5.98
C LYS A 55 0.71 -5.87 7.10
N HIS A 56 2.04 -5.75 7.03
CA HIS A 56 2.80 -4.96 7.98
C HIS A 56 2.45 -3.47 7.86
N TRP A 57 2.57 -2.88 6.67
CA TRP A 57 2.14 -1.50 6.38
C TRP A 57 0.72 -1.23 6.87
N ASN A 58 -0.23 -2.09 6.51
CA ASN A 58 -1.61 -1.93 6.95
C ASN A 58 -1.74 -1.96 8.48
N GLY A 59 -0.99 -2.82 9.17
CA GLY A 59 -0.97 -2.87 10.64
C GLY A 59 -0.44 -1.60 11.29
N THR A 60 0.61 -0.99 10.73
CA THR A 60 1.25 0.21 11.27
C THR A 60 0.58 1.53 10.85
N HIS A 61 -0.39 1.48 9.93
CA HIS A 61 -1.04 2.67 9.33
C HIS A 61 -2.55 2.74 9.60
N SER A 62 -2.98 2.35 10.81
CA SER A 62 -4.39 2.35 11.25
C SER A 62 -5.29 1.36 10.50
N LYS A 63 -4.73 0.33 9.86
CA LYS A 63 -5.45 -0.79 9.24
C LYS A 63 -6.55 -0.34 8.26
N PRO A 64 -6.25 0.48 7.24
CA PRO A 64 -7.24 1.02 6.30
C PRO A 64 -8.08 -0.05 5.58
N MET A 65 -7.49 -1.24 5.36
CA MET A 65 -8.09 -2.31 4.59
C MET A 65 -8.09 -3.64 5.34
N CYS A 66 -9.03 -4.53 5.03
CA CYS A 66 -8.95 -5.90 5.52
C CYS A 66 -7.85 -6.68 4.79
N SER A 67 -7.43 -7.82 5.34
CA SER A 67 -6.38 -8.64 4.73
C SER A 67 -6.77 -9.18 3.34
N TRP A 68 -8.07 -9.32 3.07
CA TRP A 68 -8.56 -9.76 1.77
C TRP A 68 -8.49 -8.67 0.70
N ASN A 69 -8.78 -7.40 1.02
CA ASN A 69 -8.57 -6.28 0.06
C ASN A 69 -7.13 -6.24 -0.45
N ASN A 70 -6.14 -6.36 0.45
CA ASN A 70 -4.73 -6.35 0.05
C ASN A 70 -4.42 -7.45 -0.98
N LYS A 71 -4.92 -8.69 -0.73
CA LYS A 71 -4.71 -9.81 -1.65
C LYS A 71 -5.46 -9.62 -2.96
N ALA A 72 -6.71 -9.18 -2.92
CA ALA A 72 -7.52 -8.94 -4.11
C ALA A 72 -6.92 -7.86 -5.02
N LEU A 73 -6.42 -6.76 -4.43
CA LEU A 73 -5.73 -5.71 -5.18
C LEU A 73 -4.36 -6.18 -5.70
N CYS A 74 -3.61 -6.99 -4.95
CA CYS A 74 -2.39 -7.65 -5.47
C CYS A 74 -2.69 -8.55 -6.68
N LEU A 75 -3.80 -9.31 -6.66
CA LEU A 75 -4.18 -10.16 -7.80
C LEU A 75 -4.45 -9.34 -9.07
N GLY A 76 -4.80 -8.06 -8.95
CA GLY A 76 -5.03 -7.17 -10.09
C GLY A 76 -3.78 -6.53 -10.68
N CYS A 77 -2.62 -6.61 -10.02
CA CYS A 77 -1.41 -5.90 -10.47
C CYS A 77 -0.09 -6.69 -10.38
N LEU A 78 -0.09 -7.89 -9.79
CA LEU A 78 1.11 -8.72 -9.65
C LEU A 78 0.88 -10.06 -10.36
N ASP A 79 1.29 -10.14 -11.62
CA ASP A 79 1.13 -11.29 -12.51
C ASP A 79 2.47 -11.90 -12.99
N GLU A 80 3.58 -11.18 -12.83
CA GLU A 80 4.93 -11.64 -13.19
C GLU A 80 5.98 -11.36 -12.09
N PRO A 81 7.15 -12.04 -12.14
CA PRO A 81 8.24 -11.77 -11.20
C PRO A 81 8.84 -10.37 -11.39
N MET A 82 9.05 -9.65 -10.29
CA MET A 82 9.69 -8.33 -10.30
C MET A 82 10.41 -8.02 -8.98
N PRO A 83 11.34 -7.04 -8.95
CA PRO A 83 11.94 -6.58 -7.70
C PRO A 83 10.88 -6.15 -6.67
N LEU A 84 11.09 -6.48 -5.39
CA LEU A 84 10.07 -6.28 -4.35
C LEU A 84 9.65 -4.82 -4.17
N VAL A 85 10.58 -3.88 -4.35
CA VAL A 85 10.26 -2.43 -4.33
C VAL A 85 9.36 -2.03 -5.51
N ASN A 86 9.55 -2.65 -6.68
CA ASN A 86 8.67 -2.43 -7.84
C ASN A 86 7.28 -3.04 -7.61
N ALA A 87 7.20 -4.19 -6.95
CA ALA A 87 5.91 -4.79 -6.58
C ALA A 87 5.12 -3.92 -5.58
N LEU A 88 5.79 -3.30 -4.60
CA LEU A 88 5.16 -2.33 -3.72
C LEU A 88 4.67 -1.10 -4.48
N ARG A 89 5.49 -0.57 -5.39
CA ARG A 89 5.13 0.56 -6.25
C ARG A 89 3.91 0.25 -7.13
N ALA A 90 3.92 -0.91 -7.79
CA ALA A 90 2.83 -1.39 -8.63
C ALA A 90 1.54 -1.52 -7.81
N PHE A 91 1.63 -2.13 -6.62
CA PHE A 91 0.49 -2.24 -5.72
C PHE A 91 -0.06 -0.87 -5.29
N PHE A 92 0.77 0.02 -4.74
CA PHE A 92 0.24 1.29 -4.20
C PHE A 92 -0.32 2.19 -5.30
N THR A 93 0.25 2.13 -6.51
CA THR A 93 -0.29 2.82 -7.70
C THR A 93 -1.64 2.26 -8.07
N TYR A 94 -1.71 0.95 -8.35
CA TYR A 94 -2.94 0.29 -8.76
C TYR A 94 -4.05 0.39 -7.70
N ALA A 95 -3.70 0.17 -6.44
CA ALA A 95 -4.64 0.22 -5.34
C ALA A 95 -5.23 1.62 -5.12
N ALA A 96 -4.43 2.69 -5.25
CA ALA A 96 -4.95 4.05 -5.17
C ALA A 96 -5.97 4.29 -6.30
N ASP A 97 -5.59 3.97 -7.54
CA ASP A 97 -6.46 4.17 -8.71
C ASP A 97 -7.77 3.38 -8.60
N GLU A 98 -7.73 2.12 -8.19
CA GLU A 98 -8.93 1.29 -8.07
C GLU A 98 -9.85 1.72 -6.93
N ILE A 99 -9.29 2.12 -5.79
CA ILE A 99 -10.08 2.61 -4.64
C ILE A 99 -10.75 3.94 -4.98
N ASP A 100 -10.13 4.79 -5.81
CA ASP A 100 -10.75 6.02 -6.28
C ASP A 100 -11.93 5.77 -7.26
N LYS A 101 -11.86 4.68 -8.04
CA LYS A 101 -12.96 4.26 -8.93
C LYS A 101 -14.15 3.67 -8.17
N GLY A 102 -13.91 2.89 -7.11
CA GLY A 102 -15.01 2.24 -6.39
C GLY A 102 -14.58 1.22 -5.34
N PRO A 103 -15.54 0.45 -4.79
CA PRO A 103 -15.22 -0.61 -3.84
C PRO A 103 -14.54 -1.78 -4.55
N THR A 104 -13.56 -2.42 -3.89
CA THR A 104 -12.86 -3.57 -4.46
C THR A 104 -13.85 -4.73 -4.70
N PRO A 105 -13.98 -5.24 -5.93
CA PRO A 105 -14.85 -6.38 -6.20
C PRO A 105 -14.27 -7.66 -5.58
N ASP A 106 -15.13 -8.67 -5.32
CA ASP A 106 -14.66 -10.02 -5.03
C ASP A 106 -14.05 -10.64 -6.30
N PRO A 107 -12.76 -11.04 -6.30
CA PRO A 107 -12.13 -11.64 -7.48
C PRO A 107 -12.82 -12.93 -7.96
N ALA A 108 -13.48 -13.66 -7.05
CA ALA A 108 -14.26 -14.85 -7.41
C ALA A 108 -15.66 -14.51 -7.95
N GLY A 109 -16.12 -13.26 -7.85
CA GLY A 109 -17.47 -12.86 -8.27
C GLY A 109 -18.59 -13.61 -7.55
N VAL A 110 -18.33 -14.14 -6.35
CA VAL A 110 -19.31 -14.90 -5.55
C VAL A 110 -19.84 -14.05 -4.41
N ALA A 111 -18.97 -13.30 -3.74
CA ALA A 111 -19.33 -12.35 -2.70
C ALA A 111 -19.61 -10.95 -3.30
N GLY A 112 -20.23 -10.09 -2.49
CA GLY A 112 -20.30 -8.66 -2.79
C GLY A 112 -18.93 -7.96 -2.67
N PRO A 113 -18.88 -6.64 -2.91
CA PRO A 113 -17.65 -5.88 -2.79
C PRO A 113 -17.01 -6.00 -1.40
N ILE A 114 -15.68 -6.04 -1.36
CA ILE A 114 -14.90 -6.25 -0.14
C ILE A 114 -14.90 -4.96 0.69
N PRO A 115 -15.36 -5.00 1.95
CA PRO A 115 -15.50 -3.79 2.77
C PRO A 115 -14.14 -3.22 3.21
N LEU A 116 -14.06 -1.89 3.23
CA LEU A 116 -12.94 -1.15 3.82
C LEU A 116 -13.15 -0.97 5.33
N ASN A 117 -12.07 -0.73 6.08
CA ASN A 117 -12.16 -0.49 7.53
C ASN A 117 -12.33 0.99 7.89
N MET A 118 -12.27 1.88 6.89
CA MET A 118 -12.41 3.33 7.05
C MET A 118 -12.95 3.97 5.77
N PRO A 119 -13.29 5.28 5.78
CA PRO A 119 -13.81 5.94 4.60
C PRO A 119 -12.89 5.82 3.38
N ARG A 120 -13.47 5.60 2.20
CA ARG A 120 -12.76 5.37 0.94
C ARG A 120 -11.74 6.46 0.61
N ARG A 121 -12.09 7.73 0.83
CA ARG A 121 -11.19 8.88 0.68
C ARG A 121 -9.93 8.77 1.53
N ASP A 122 -10.08 8.27 2.75
CA ASP A 122 -8.99 8.15 3.72
C ASP A 122 -8.09 6.95 3.42
N VAL A 123 -8.65 5.87 2.85
CA VAL A 123 -7.88 4.75 2.29
C VAL A 123 -7.09 5.22 1.07
N HIS A 124 -7.74 5.89 0.12
CA HIS A 124 -7.10 6.44 -1.07
C HIS A 124 -5.91 7.33 -0.70
N LYS A 125 -6.13 8.33 0.18
CA LYS A 125 -5.06 9.22 0.64
C LYS A 125 -3.86 8.45 1.21
N ARG A 126 -4.08 7.44 2.05
CA ARG A 126 -3.00 6.63 2.64
C ARG A 126 -2.23 5.83 1.58
N LEU A 127 -2.93 5.25 0.60
CA LEU A 127 -2.31 4.55 -0.52
C LEU A 127 -1.48 5.49 -1.39
N SER A 128 -2.01 6.67 -1.72
CA SER A 128 -1.28 7.69 -2.49
C SER A 128 -0.03 8.17 -1.76
N THR A 129 -0.12 8.44 -0.46
CA THR A 129 1.06 8.83 0.34
C THR A 129 2.09 7.70 0.41
N ALA A 130 1.68 6.44 0.57
CA ALA A 130 2.61 5.32 0.55
C ALA A 130 3.29 5.16 -0.83
N LYS A 131 2.54 5.35 -1.92
CA LYS A 131 3.08 5.39 -3.29
C LYS A 131 4.16 6.47 -3.42
N GLU A 132 3.88 7.69 -2.98
CA GLU A 132 4.83 8.81 -3.03
C GLU A 132 6.15 8.49 -2.32
N TYR A 133 6.09 7.86 -1.14
CA TYR A 133 7.31 7.45 -0.44
C TYR A 133 8.07 6.31 -1.13
N ILE A 134 7.38 5.35 -1.76
CA ILE A 134 8.06 4.32 -2.57
C ILE A 134 8.71 4.95 -3.81
N ASP A 135 8.03 5.88 -4.49
CA ASP A 135 8.58 6.61 -5.63
C ASP A 135 9.84 7.39 -5.21
N LEU A 136 9.78 8.13 -4.10
CA LEU A 136 10.92 8.84 -3.52
C LEU A 136 12.07 7.89 -3.21
N ALA A 137 11.80 6.75 -2.57
CA ALA A 137 12.84 5.78 -2.24
C ALA A 137 13.59 5.30 -3.50
N ILE A 138 12.86 4.98 -4.57
CA ILE A 138 13.43 4.57 -5.85
C ILE A 138 14.25 5.71 -6.49
N GLU A 139 13.75 6.95 -6.43
CA GLU A 139 14.44 8.12 -6.96
C GLU A 139 15.74 8.42 -6.19
N HIS A 140 15.72 8.34 -4.86
CA HIS A 140 16.89 8.53 -4.02
C HIS A 140 17.95 7.44 -4.30
N GLU A 141 17.55 6.17 -4.39
CA GLU A 141 18.44 5.07 -4.73
C GLU A 141 19.13 5.28 -6.09
N LYS A 142 18.35 5.61 -7.12
CA LYS A 142 18.88 5.89 -8.47
C LYS A 142 19.84 7.08 -8.50
N ALA A 143 19.67 8.04 -7.60
CA ALA A 143 20.52 9.20 -7.47
C ALA A 143 21.73 9.00 -6.55
N GLY A 144 21.95 7.78 -6.04
CA GLY A 144 23.04 7.46 -5.12
C GLY A 144 22.88 8.08 -3.73
N ARG A 145 21.63 8.23 -3.26
CA ARG A 145 21.26 8.79 -1.95
C ARG A 145 20.63 7.71 -1.03
N PRO A 146 21.39 6.69 -0.60
CA PRO A 146 20.85 5.53 0.10
C PRO A 146 20.23 5.86 1.46
N LEU A 147 20.72 6.87 2.19
CA LEU A 147 20.14 7.23 3.50
C LEU A 147 18.75 7.86 3.32
N SER A 148 18.59 8.71 2.32
CA SER A 148 17.30 9.29 1.96
C SER A 148 16.33 8.22 1.44
N ALA A 149 16.84 7.26 0.66
CA ALA A 149 16.04 6.13 0.19
C ALA A 149 15.52 5.28 1.35
N GLN A 150 16.40 4.99 2.32
CA GLN A 150 16.06 4.27 3.54
C GLN A 150 15.05 5.04 4.40
N HIS A 151 15.24 6.36 4.58
CA HIS A 151 14.29 7.22 5.28
C HIS A 151 12.90 7.18 4.63
N ALA A 152 12.81 7.27 3.30
CA ALA A 152 11.55 7.18 2.57
C ALA A 152 10.89 5.80 2.73
N LEU A 153 11.65 4.71 2.68
CA LEU A 153 11.13 3.36 2.95
C LEU A 153 10.66 3.18 4.40
N HIS A 154 11.34 3.80 5.37
CA HIS A 154 10.91 3.81 6.77
C HIS A 154 9.51 4.39 6.94
N GLN A 155 9.14 5.43 6.18
CA GLN A 155 7.78 5.98 6.24
C GLN A 155 6.69 4.97 5.83
N VAL A 156 7.02 3.96 5.04
CA VAL A 156 6.09 2.90 4.62
C VAL A 156 6.20 1.66 5.52
N LEU A 157 7.39 1.34 6.02
CA LEU A 157 7.69 0.11 6.76
C LEU A 157 8.48 0.40 8.06
N PRO A 158 7.93 1.20 9.00
CA PRO A 158 8.70 1.83 10.08
C PRO A 158 9.34 0.88 11.11
N GLU A 159 8.87 -0.36 11.21
CA GLU A 159 9.44 -1.36 12.13
C GLU A 159 10.32 -2.39 11.42
N LEU A 160 10.26 -2.45 10.08
CA LEU A 160 11.09 -3.36 9.26
C LEU A 160 12.31 -2.65 8.68
N VAL A 161 12.19 -1.34 8.42
CA VAL A 161 13.25 -0.49 7.91
C VAL A 161 13.57 0.52 9.01
N LEU A 162 14.81 0.50 9.51
CA LEU A 162 15.26 1.48 10.48
C LEU A 162 15.30 2.86 9.83
N ASP A 163 14.91 3.88 10.57
CA ASP A 163 15.03 5.26 10.10
C ASP A 163 16.52 5.63 9.91
N ALA A 164 16.79 6.45 8.91
CA ALA A 164 18.12 6.93 8.58
C ALA A 164 18.10 8.45 8.42
N ASP A 165 19.16 9.11 8.86
CA ASP A 165 19.29 10.56 8.69
C ASP A 165 19.83 10.89 7.30
N GLY A 166 18.92 11.23 6.37
CA GLY A 166 19.24 11.69 5.02
C GLY A 166 19.57 13.18 4.91
N THR A 167 19.68 13.93 6.02
CA THR A 167 19.77 15.41 6.00
C THR A 167 20.93 15.93 5.13
N GLN A 168 22.09 15.28 5.17
CA GLN A 168 23.25 15.70 4.38
C GLN A 168 23.05 15.48 2.87
N GLU A 169 22.45 14.34 2.50
CA GLU A 169 22.14 14.03 1.09
C GLU A 169 21.11 15.00 0.52
N GLU A 170 20.12 15.38 1.32
CA GLU A 170 19.09 16.35 0.94
C GLU A 170 19.65 17.77 0.84
N ALA A 171 20.50 18.18 1.79
CA ALA A 171 21.22 19.45 1.69
C ALA A 171 22.08 19.52 0.42
N ALA A 172 22.81 18.45 0.09
CA ALA A 172 23.61 18.36 -1.13
C ALA A 172 22.73 18.42 -2.40
N ARG A 173 21.54 17.79 -2.39
CA ARG A 173 20.57 17.86 -3.49
C ARG A 173 20.09 19.28 -3.74
N LEU A 174 19.73 20.01 -2.68
CA LEU A 174 19.26 21.40 -2.78
C LEU A 174 20.37 22.32 -3.31
N VAL A 175 21.60 22.20 -2.78
CA VAL A 175 22.76 22.94 -3.28
C VAL A 175 22.98 22.66 -4.77
N ARG A 176 22.98 21.39 -5.18
CA ARG A 176 23.14 21.02 -6.59
C ARG A 176 22.02 21.61 -7.45
N THR A 177 20.78 21.57 -7.00
CA THR A 177 19.62 22.13 -7.72
C THR A 177 19.76 23.63 -7.92
N ILE A 178 20.23 24.37 -6.90
CA ILE A 178 20.51 25.81 -7.00
C ILE A 178 21.63 26.07 -8.02
N LEU A 179 22.71 25.29 -7.96
CA LEU A 179 23.86 25.43 -8.87
C LEU A 179 23.50 25.09 -10.33
N THR A 180 22.68 24.06 -10.55
CA THR A 180 22.24 23.66 -11.91
C THR A 180 21.06 24.47 -12.43
N GLY A 181 20.26 25.08 -11.54
CA GLY A 181 19.11 25.93 -11.86
C GLY A 181 19.47 27.42 -12.05
N GLY A 182 20.75 27.77 -12.04
CA GLY A 182 21.25 29.13 -12.21
C GLY A 182 21.11 29.64 -13.65
N THR A 183 19.91 30.05 -14.06
CA THR A 183 19.59 31.25 -14.90
C THR A 183 18.08 31.32 -15.26
N ALA A 184 17.18 31.14 -14.30
CA ALA A 184 15.79 31.60 -14.47
C ALA A 184 15.12 31.88 -13.11
N ALA A 185 15.46 33.02 -12.51
CA ALA A 185 14.58 33.90 -11.71
C ALA A 185 15.41 34.72 -10.71
N SER A 186 15.89 35.87 -11.17
CA SER A 186 16.03 37.02 -10.28
C SER A 186 14.64 37.41 -9.79
N GLY A 187 14.34 37.27 -8.50
CA GLY A 187 13.12 37.83 -7.92
C GLY A 187 12.65 37.19 -6.62
N LEU A 188 13.00 37.83 -5.51
CA LEU A 188 12.42 37.76 -4.17
C LEU A 188 12.67 36.51 -3.31
N GLY A 189 13.37 36.75 -2.19
CA GLY A 189 12.87 36.31 -0.90
C GLY A 189 13.64 35.21 -0.19
N LEU A 190 14.90 35.48 0.14
CA LEU A 190 15.63 34.75 1.17
C LEU A 190 14.88 34.89 2.52
N ALA A 191 14.26 33.81 3.01
CA ALA A 191 13.81 33.70 4.39
C ALA A 191 14.07 32.27 4.88
N THR A 192 15.31 32.01 5.27
CA THR A 192 15.68 30.89 6.14
C THR A 192 14.97 31.03 7.48
N ARG A 193 13.93 30.23 7.72
CA ARG A 193 13.53 29.81 9.06
C ARG A 193 13.85 28.34 9.21
N LEU A 194 14.94 28.04 9.90
CA LEU A 194 15.17 26.74 10.53
C LEU A 194 14.13 26.60 11.65
N ASN A 195 12.95 26.09 11.30
CA ASN A 195 12.02 25.54 12.29
C ASN A 195 12.41 24.09 12.51
N THR A 196 12.95 23.79 13.70
CA THR A 196 12.99 22.43 14.23
C THR A 196 11.58 21.85 14.20
N PRO A 197 11.33 20.70 13.55
CA PRO A 197 10.00 20.11 13.60
C PRO A 197 9.78 19.52 14.99
N THR A 198 8.98 20.20 15.79
CA THR A 198 8.25 19.61 16.91
C THR A 198 7.47 18.41 16.34
N ARG A 199 7.83 17.19 16.75
CA ARG A 199 7.11 15.94 16.43
C ARG A 199 5.60 16.15 16.57
N PRO A 200 4.81 16.14 15.48
CA PRO A 200 3.38 15.95 15.61
C PRO A 200 3.18 14.45 15.84
N ARG A 201 2.60 14.06 16.97
CA ARG A 201 2.02 12.72 17.12
C ARG A 201 1.01 12.57 15.97
N ALA A 202 1.33 11.71 15.01
CA ALA A 202 0.60 11.61 13.75
C ALA A 202 -0.73 10.84 13.85
N TRP A 203 -1.12 10.35 15.03
CA TRP A 203 -2.37 9.60 15.21
C TRP A 203 -2.97 9.83 16.61
N GLY A 204 -4.11 10.52 16.64
CA GLY A 204 -5.16 10.55 17.68
C GLY A 204 -6.48 10.79 16.94
N ASP A 205 -7.64 10.23 17.29
CA ASP A 205 -8.07 9.50 18.50
C ASP A 205 -8.33 8.00 18.25
#